data_AF-A0A0F8Z2N2-F1
#
_entry.id   AF-A0A0F8Z2N2-F1
#
_cell.length_a   1.000
_cell.length_b   1.000
_cell.length_c   1.000
_cell.angle_alpha   90.00
_cell.angle_beta   90.00
_cell.angle_gamma   90.00
#
_symmetry.space_group_name_H-M   'P 1'
#
loop_
_entity.id
_entity.type
_entity.pdbx_description
1 polymer ?
#
loop_
_entity_poly.entity_id
_entity_poly.type
_entity_poly.pdbx_seq_one_letter_code
_entity_poly.pdbx_strand_id
1 'polypeptide(L)'
;MNTRPHLPFDDVGWAMFRFDDETIAVIEDVWCLPDSEPFAIDARMEIIGTEGAIYIDRSGSDYTLLTKKGVSYPQSTYWPIVHGMRRGFLKDEFEYFLKCVDAGKKPAVITPPESKTVVVAMKAAELSAKENRVIEF
;
A
#
# COMPACT_ATOMS: atom_id res chain seq x y z
N MET A 1 7.30 -20.10 -14.36
CA MET A 1 6.80 -21.50 -14.32
C MET A 1 5.53 -21.49 -13.49
N ASN A 2 4.35 -21.74 -14.07
CA ASN A 2 3.10 -21.73 -13.32
C ASN A 2 3.02 -22.98 -12.44
N THR A 3 2.98 -22.82 -11.13
CA THR A 3 2.96 -23.91 -10.14
C THR A 3 1.56 -24.46 -9.87
N ARG A 4 0.50 -23.79 -10.37
CA ARG A 4 -0.92 -24.18 -10.24
C ARG A 4 -1.68 -23.98 -11.57
N PRO A 5 -1.41 -24.79 -12.61
CA PRO A 5 -1.93 -24.58 -13.97
C PRO A 5 -3.46 -24.72 -14.11
N HIS A 6 -4.16 -25.18 -13.08
CA HIS A 6 -5.63 -25.29 -13.07
C HIS A 6 -6.32 -24.00 -12.59
N LEU A 7 -5.57 -23.06 -11.99
CA LEU A 7 -6.08 -21.76 -11.59
C LEU A 7 -5.79 -20.74 -12.71
N PRO A 8 -6.76 -19.88 -13.05
CA PRO A 8 -6.61 -18.91 -14.14
C PRO A 8 -5.71 -17.73 -13.77
N PHE A 9 -5.45 -17.50 -12.48
CA PHE A 9 -4.70 -16.35 -11.96
C PHE A 9 -3.70 -16.80 -10.90
N ASP A 10 -2.63 -16.01 -10.72
CA ASP A 10 -1.63 -16.23 -9.69
C ASP A 10 -2.18 -15.81 -8.32
N ASP A 11 -1.93 -16.62 -7.29
CA ASP A 11 -2.36 -16.35 -5.90
C ASP A 11 -1.33 -15.54 -5.10
N VAL A 12 -0.12 -15.36 -5.65
CA VAL A 12 1.02 -14.70 -5.00
C VAL A 12 1.75 -13.82 -6.02
N GLY A 13 1.99 -12.56 -5.65
CA GLY A 13 2.82 -11.62 -6.38
C GLY A 13 4.00 -11.16 -5.54
N TRP A 14 5.19 -11.11 -6.14
CA TRP A 14 6.36 -10.51 -5.54
C TRP A 14 7.09 -9.68 -6.60
N ALA A 15 7.19 -8.37 -6.36
CA ALA A 15 7.82 -7.44 -7.28
C ALA A 15 8.84 -6.57 -6.55
N MET A 16 9.94 -6.25 -7.23
CA MET A 16 10.96 -5.34 -6.73
C MET A 16 11.17 -4.22 -7.75
N PHE A 17 11.06 -2.98 -7.29
CA PHE A 17 11.23 -1.78 -8.08
C PHE A 17 12.47 -1.04 -7.61
N ARG A 18 13.22 -0.48 -8.55
CA ARG A 18 14.26 0.52 -8.29
C ARG A 18 13.81 1.84 -8.92
N PHE A 19 13.76 2.88 -8.10
CA PHE A 19 13.43 4.23 -8.54
C PHE A 19 14.67 4.98 -9.03
N ASP A 20 14.46 6.13 -9.70
CA ASP A 20 15.52 6.98 -10.24
C ASP A 20 16.48 7.53 -9.15
N ASP A 21 16.01 7.60 -7.91
CA ASP A 21 16.81 8.01 -6.75
C ASP A 21 17.49 6.84 -6.04
N GLU A 22 17.55 5.67 -6.69
CA GLU A 22 18.08 4.42 -6.16
C GLU A 22 17.28 3.83 -4.99
N THR A 23 16.14 4.40 -4.63
CA THR A 23 15.22 3.77 -3.66
C THR A 23 14.78 2.42 -4.20
N ILE A 24 14.65 1.44 -3.30
CA ILE A 24 14.13 0.11 -3.64
C ILE A 24 12.79 -0.07 -2.93
N ALA A 25 11.75 -0.44 -3.68
CA ALA A 25 10.50 -0.91 -3.11
C ALA A 25 10.31 -2.40 -3.40
N VAL A 26 9.82 -3.12 -2.40
CA VAL A 26 9.33 -4.48 -2.54
C VAL A 26 7.82 -4.45 -2.33
N ILE A 27 7.08 -5.08 -3.23
CA ILE A 27 5.64 -5.25 -3.13
C ILE A 27 5.35 -6.75 -3.13
N GLU A 28 4.66 -7.19 -2.08
CA GLU A 28 4.17 -8.55 -1.91
C GLU A 28 2.64 -8.52 -1.83
N ASP A 29 2.00 -9.48 -2.48
CA ASP A 29 0.58 -9.77 -2.32
C ASP A 29 0.37 -11.28 -2.23
N VAL A 30 -0.45 -11.73 -1.26
CA VAL A 30 -0.67 -13.15 -0.94
C VAL A 30 -2.14 -13.40 -0.65
N TRP A 31 -2.78 -14.22 -1.49
CA TRP A 31 -4.20 -14.59 -1.38
C TRP A 31 -4.45 -15.96 -0.76
N CYS A 32 -3.39 -16.66 -0.32
CA CYS A 32 -3.48 -18.01 0.22
C CYS A 32 -3.19 -18.11 1.73
N LEU A 33 -3.55 -17.08 2.49
CA LEU A 33 -3.49 -17.12 3.96
C LEU A 33 -4.50 -18.15 4.52
N PRO A 34 -4.22 -18.76 5.70
CA PRO A 34 -5.13 -19.73 6.32
C PRO A 34 -6.46 -19.09 6.75
N ASP A 35 -7.54 -19.88 6.80
CA ASP A 35 -8.86 -19.43 7.29
C ASP A 35 -8.83 -18.94 8.76
N SER A 36 -7.81 -19.35 9.52
CA SER A 36 -7.61 -18.90 10.91
C SER A 36 -6.97 -17.52 11.02
N GLU A 37 -6.67 -16.85 9.90
CA GLU A 37 -6.13 -15.50 9.88
C GLU A 37 -7.09 -14.53 10.60
N PRO A 38 -6.65 -13.88 11.70
CA PRO A 38 -7.53 -13.03 12.50
C PRO A 38 -7.93 -11.72 11.83
N PHE A 39 -7.24 -11.27 10.77
CA PHE A 39 -7.53 -10.02 10.08
C PHE A 39 -8.24 -10.24 8.75
N ALA A 40 -9.18 -9.35 8.43
CA ALA A 40 -9.80 -9.33 7.10
C ALA A 40 -8.78 -8.98 5.99
N ILE A 41 -7.72 -8.25 6.34
CA ILE A 41 -6.61 -7.85 5.47
C ILE A 41 -5.35 -7.82 6.34
N ASP A 42 -4.34 -8.64 6.03
CA ASP A 42 -2.99 -8.51 6.57
C ASP A 42 -2.19 -7.54 5.71
N ALA A 43 -2.15 -6.27 6.13
CA ALA A 43 -1.43 -5.22 5.43
C ALA A 43 -0.28 -4.71 6.30
N ARG A 44 0.93 -4.76 5.74
CA ARG A 44 2.16 -4.31 6.39
C ARG A 44 2.98 -3.44 5.45
N MET A 45 3.70 -2.50 6.02
CA MET A 45 4.62 -1.65 5.28
C MET A 45 5.82 -1.32 6.15
N GLU A 46 7.00 -1.43 5.56
CA GLU A 46 8.25 -0.99 6.16
C GLU A 46 8.86 0.10 5.28
N ILE A 47 9.26 1.21 5.92
CA ILE A 47 9.96 2.30 5.26
C ILE A 47 11.25 2.53 6.02
N ILE A 48 12.38 2.13 5.44
CA ILE A 48 13.71 2.35 6.02
C ILE A 48 14.35 3.54 5.33
N GLY A 49 14.73 4.54 6.12
CA GLY A 49 15.51 5.68 5.66
C GLY A 49 16.87 5.75 6.36
N THR A 50 17.66 6.75 5.97
CA THR A 50 18.99 7.00 6.55
C THR A 50 18.95 7.48 8.01
N GLU A 51 17.80 7.97 8.47
CA GLU A 51 17.64 8.56 9.82
C GLU A 51 16.72 7.77 10.74
N GLY A 52 16.15 6.68 10.27
CA GLY A 52 15.14 5.94 11.01
C GLY A 52 14.35 4.98 10.15
N ALA A 53 13.32 4.40 10.76
CA ALA A 53 12.41 3.48 10.09
C ALA A 53 10.98 3.67 10.58
N ILE A 54 10.02 3.43 9.70
CA ILE A 54 8.60 3.37 10.01
C ILE A 54 8.14 1.95 9.73
N TYR A 55 7.52 1.33 10.72
CA TYR A 55 6.87 0.05 10.59
C TYR A 55 5.38 0.27 10.76
N ILE A 56 4.62 -0.16 9.77
CA ILE A 56 3.16 -0.15 9.79
C ILE A 56 2.73 -1.60 9.86
N ASP A 57 2.09 -1.97 10.96
CA ASP A 57 1.65 -3.33 11.21
C ASP A 57 0.20 -3.31 11.71
N ARG A 58 -0.70 -3.67 10.81
CA ARG A 58 -2.13 -3.72 11.10
C ARG A 58 -2.54 -4.96 11.90
N SER A 59 -1.61 -5.87 12.20
CA SER A 59 -1.84 -7.09 12.98
C SER A 59 -1.77 -6.91 14.51
N GLY A 60 -1.36 -5.74 15.01
CA GLY A 60 -1.45 -5.47 16.45
C GLY A 60 -0.65 -4.29 17.01
N SER A 61 0.37 -3.79 16.29
CA SER A 61 1.24 -2.71 16.78
C SER A 61 0.91 -1.32 16.20
N ASP A 62 -0.04 -1.26 15.26
CA ASP A 62 -0.41 -0.10 14.42
C ASP A 62 0.81 0.53 13.72
N TYR A 63 1.58 1.35 14.44
CA TYR A 63 2.76 2.05 13.93
C TYR A 63 3.91 1.97 14.93
N THR A 64 5.11 1.68 14.44
CA THR A 64 6.37 1.87 15.17
C THR A 64 7.22 2.87 14.42
N LEU A 65 7.67 3.91 15.11
CA LEU A 65 8.59 4.91 14.58
C LEU A 65 9.93 4.79 15.29
N LEU A 66 10.97 4.45 14.55
CA LEU A 66 12.35 4.45 15.01
C LEU A 66 13.05 5.69 14.48
N THR A 67 13.65 6.46 15.39
CA THR A 67 14.49 7.62 15.05
C THR A 67 15.79 7.59 15.87
N LYS A 68 16.72 8.51 15.57
CA LYS A 68 17.89 8.79 16.43
C LYS A 68 17.54 9.08 17.90
N LYS A 69 16.31 9.51 18.21
CA LYS A 69 15.84 9.80 19.57
C LYS A 69 15.26 8.58 20.30
N GLY A 70 15.11 7.45 19.62
CA GLY A 70 14.49 6.23 20.16
C GLY A 70 13.21 5.84 19.42
N VAL A 71 12.50 4.87 20.01
CA VAL A 71 11.29 4.26 19.46
C VAL A 71 10.03 4.92 20.03
N SER A 72 9.03 5.16 19.20
CA SER A 72 7.69 5.57 19.62
C SER A 72 6.59 4.78 18.89
N TYR A 73 5.40 4.72 19.51
CA TYR A 73 4.24 3.99 19.01
C TYR A 73 3.05 4.95 18.86
N PRO A 74 2.99 5.73 17.77
CA PRO A 74 1.87 6.61 17.54
C PRO A 74 0.59 5.80 17.30
N GLN A 75 -0.51 6.21 17.92
CA GLN A 75 -1.80 5.59 17.68
C GLN A 75 -2.37 6.03 16.34
N SER A 76 -2.88 5.08 15.56
CA SER A 76 -3.76 5.40 14.44
C SER A 76 -4.83 4.34 14.32
N THR A 77 -6.09 4.79 14.31
CA THR A 77 -7.24 3.91 14.11
C THR A 77 -7.79 4.11 12.70
N TYR A 78 -8.11 3.00 12.04
CA TYR A 78 -8.59 2.95 10.65
C TYR A 78 -10.05 3.44 10.53
N TRP A 79 -10.89 3.17 11.55
CA TRP A 79 -12.30 3.59 11.62
C TRP A 79 -12.72 4.05 13.03
N PRO A 80 -12.08 5.07 13.61
CA PRO A 80 -12.45 5.50 14.94
C PRO A 80 -13.88 6.01 14.93
N ILE A 81 -14.66 5.61 15.93
CA ILE A 81 -15.91 6.27 16.26
C ILE A 81 -15.56 7.40 17.21
N VAL A 82 -15.55 8.63 16.70
CA VAL A 82 -15.27 9.83 17.48
C VAL A 82 -16.60 10.57 17.64
N HIS A 83 -17.06 10.70 18.89
CA HIS A 83 -18.36 11.29 19.22
C HIS A 83 -19.55 10.67 18.48
N GLY A 84 -19.58 9.33 18.38
CA GLY A 84 -20.65 8.60 17.69
C GLY A 84 -20.59 8.68 16.17
N MET A 85 -19.63 9.41 15.60
CA MET A 85 -19.43 9.50 14.16
C MET A 85 -18.26 8.63 13.72
N ARG A 86 -18.49 7.84 12.67
CA ARG A 86 -17.43 7.11 11.99
C ARG A 86 -16.48 8.13 11.35
N ARG A 87 -15.19 8.00 11.64
CA ARG A 87 -14.08 8.76 11.05
C ARG A 87 -13.10 7.79 10.39
N GLY A 88 -12.18 8.28 9.58
CA GLY A 88 -11.19 7.46 8.89
C GLY A 88 -11.06 7.81 7.42
N PHE A 89 -9.96 7.34 6.84
CA PHE A 89 -9.49 7.68 5.50
C PHE A 89 -10.55 7.49 4.39
N LEU A 90 -11.39 6.43 4.38
CA LEU A 90 -12.43 6.29 3.34
C LEU A 90 -13.49 7.41 3.40
N LYS A 91 -13.99 7.72 4.61
CA LYS A 91 -14.96 8.80 4.76
C LYS A 91 -14.32 10.13 4.42
N ASP A 92 -13.10 10.35 4.88
CA ASP A 92 -12.37 11.60 4.65
C ASP A 92 -12.02 11.77 3.15
N GLU A 93 -11.73 10.69 2.43
CA GLU A 93 -11.54 10.66 0.97
C GLU A 93 -12.82 11.01 0.22
N PHE A 94 -13.96 10.39 0.57
CA PHE A 94 -15.25 10.75 -0.03
C PHE A 94 -15.65 12.19 0.28
N GLU A 95 -15.50 12.63 1.53
CA GLU A 95 -15.78 14.02 1.91
C GLU A 95 -14.90 15.01 1.15
N TYR A 96 -13.61 14.68 1.00
CA TYR A 96 -12.67 15.49 0.21
C TYR A 96 -13.14 15.63 -1.23
N PHE A 97 -13.46 14.51 -1.89
CA PHE A 97 -13.94 14.53 -3.27
C PHE A 97 -15.23 15.34 -3.42
N LEU A 98 -16.21 15.13 -2.53
CA LEU A 98 -17.47 15.87 -2.56
C LEU A 98 -17.26 17.38 -2.37
N LYS A 99 -16.37 17.80 -1.47
CA LYS A 99 -16.01 19.21 -1.28
C LYS A 99 -15.35 19.81 -2.51
N CYS A 100 -14.51 19.05 -3.22
CA CYS A 100 -13.94 19.48 -4.50
C CYS A 100 -15.04 19.73 -5.54
N VAL A 101 -15.99 18.81 -5.67
CA VAL A 101 -17.13 18.94 -6.59
C VAL A 101 -17.99 20.15 -6.25
N ASP A 102 -18.40 20.27 -4.98
CA ASP A 102 -19.23 21.38 -4.49
C ASP A 102 -18.58 22.75 -4.72
N ALA A 103 -17.27 22.84 -4.46
CA ALA A 103 -16.51 24.08 -4.66
C ALA A 103 -16.07 24.34 -6.11
N GLY A 104 -16.37 23.43 -7.06
CA GLY A 104 -15.88 23.52 -8.44
C GLY A 104 -14.34 23.48 -8.54
N LYS A 105 -13.66 22.83 -7.60
CA LYS A 105 -12.20 22.73 -7.53
C LYS A 105 -11.74 21.35 -7.99
N LYS A 106 -10.59 21.31 -8.68
CA LYS A 106 -9.95 20.03 -9.03
C LYS A 106 -9.33 19.39 -7.78
N PRO A 107 -9.44 18.06 -7.62
CA PRO A 107 -8.63 17.34 -6.65
C PRO A 107 -7.13 17.58 -6.89
N ALA A 108 -6.38 17.66 -5.80
CA ALA A 108 -4.97 17.99 -5.72
C ALA A 108 -4.18 17.04 -4.78
N VAL A 109 -4.86 16.19 -4.01
CA VAL A 109 -4.18 15.17 -3.17
C VAL A 109 -3.55 14.08 -4.04
N ILE A 110 -4.27 13.66 -5.09
CA ILE A 110 -3.78 12.76 -6.13
C ILE A 110 -4.52 13.09 -7.43
N THR A 111 -3.80 13.10 -8.54
CA THR A 111 -4.34 13.37 -9.87
C THR A 111 -4.52 12.06 -10.67
N PRO A 112 -5.44 12.01 -11.65
CA PRO A 112 -5.60 10.82 -12.49
C PRO A 112 -4.32 10.36 -13.20
N PRO A 113 -3.44 11.27 -13.72
CA PRO A 113 -2.15 10.87 -14.25
C PRO A 113 -1.24 10.19 -13.23
N GLU A 114 -1.17 10.68 -11.99
CA GLU A 114 -0.36 10.05 -10.93
C GLU A 114 -0.92 8.66 -10.57
N SER A 115 -2.24 8.52 -10.46
CA SER A 115 -2.88 7.22 -10.23
C SER A 115 -2.59 6.23 -11.37
N LYS A 116 -2.55 6.71 -12.62
CA LYS A 116 -2.22 5.87 -13.79
C LYS A 116 -0.80 5.31 -13.72
N THR A 117 0.17 6.05 -13.18
CA THR A 117 1.56 5.61 -13.08
C THR A 117 1.69 4.30 -12.30
N VAL A 118 0.90 4.12 -11.23
CA VAL A 118 0.87 2.88 -10.44
C VAL A 118 0.43 1.69 -11.29
N VAL A 119 -0.59 1.88 -12.16
CA VAL A 119 -1.06 0.84 -13.07
C VAL A 119 0.03 0.46 -14.07
N VAL A 120 0.80 1.42 -14.57
CA VAL A 120 1.94 1.14 -15.46
C VAL A 120 2.99 0.29 -14.76
N ALA A 121 3.36 0.63 -13.53
CA ALA A 121 4.31 -0.13 -12.73
C ALA A 121 3.84 -1.59 -12.50
N MET A 122 2.56 -1.81 -12.22
CA MET A 122 2.01 -3.17 -12.06
C MET A 122 2.04 -3.98 -13.36
N LYS A 123 1.71 -3.35 -14.50
CA LYS A 123 1.84 -4.02 -15.81
C LYS A 123 3.30 -4.37 -16.12
N ALA A 124 4.25 -3.53 -15.72
CA ALA A 124 5.67 -3.82 -15.87
C ALA A 124 6.12 -5.00 -14.99
N ALA A 125 5.62 -5.08 -13.75
CA ALA A 125 5.88 -6.21 -12.85
C ALA A 125 5.31 -7.53 -13.40
N GLU A 126 4.07 -7.52 -13.92
CA GLU A 126 3.49 -8.71 -14.56
C GLU A 126 4.29 -9.14 -15.80
N LEU A 127 4.74 -8.18 -16.61
CA LEU A 127 5.56 -8.46 -17.79
C LEU A 127 6.93 -9.04 -17.39
N SER A 128 7.56 -8.47 -16.36
CA SER A 128 8.80 -8.98 -15.77
C SER A 128 8.66 -10.43 -15.32
N ALA A 129 7.57 -10.76 -14.63
CA ALA A 129 7.29 -12.13 -14.18
C ALA A 129 7.09 -13.12 -15.35
N LYS A 130 6.45 -12.68 -16.43
CA LYS A 130 6.22 -13.51 -17.64
C LYS A 130 7.49 -13.75 -18.44
N GLU A 131 8.31 -12.70 -18.60
CA GLU A 131 9.52 -12.75 -19.44
C GLU A 131 10.79 -13.14 -18.65
N ASN A 132 10.71 -13.18 -17.32
CA ASN A 132 11.81 -13.48 -16.42
C ASN A 132 13.02 -12.56 -16.63
N ARG A 133 12.77 -11.26 -16.75
CA ARG A 133 13.80 -10.21 -16.92
C ARG A 133 13.34 -8.88 -16.35
N VAL A 134 14.29 -7.98 -16.11
CA VAL A 134 13.99 -6.60 -15.69
C VAL A 134 13.29 -5.83 -16.83
N ILE A 135 12.31 -5.01 -16.46
CA ILE A 135 11.57 -4.09 -17.34
C ILE A 135 11.86 -2.66 -16.90
N GLU A 136 12.32 -1.83 -17.84
CA GLU A 136 12.47 -0.37 -17.67
C GLU A 136 11.23 0.32 -18.26
N PHE A 137 10.71 1.34 -17.59
CA PHE A 137 9.46 2.02 -17.97
C PHE A 137 9.40 3.46 -17.49
#